data_AF-A0A975SDD1-F1
#
_entry.id   AF-A0A975SDD1-F1
#
_cell.length_a   1.000
_cell.length_b   1.000
_cell.length_c   1.000
_cell.angle_alpha   90.00
_cell.angle_beta   90.00
_cell.angle_gamma   90.00
#
_symmetry.space_group_name_H-M   'P 1'
#
loop_
_entity.id
_entity.type
_entity.pdbx_description
1 polymer ?
#
loop_
_entity_poly.entity_id
_entity_poly.type
_entity_poly.pdbx_seq_one_letter_code
_entity_poly.pdbx_strand_id
1 'polypeptide(L)'
;MKRYTYIRRFYLIEVVLTAFICAGVLVVAPLLALQGVYPGLMLVFMVPAAYQLWNSLIAGANPHVVELREPGAAARETRHNDVRLDEQELSFISWGHAHRYKLAEVQEFRVREFPSAGKLYIRINGGGLLRGRYWLQTKVMTEGAELFQRIIDLEYAKHPDSLKAYARRVNSGEAGDSTAKEGACLVDDTQ
;
A
#
# COMPACT_ATOMS: atom_id res chain seq x y z
N MET A 1 4.05 13.60 -12.91
CA MET A 1 3.59 12.24 -12.54
C MET A 1 4.82 11.38 -12.38
N LYS A 2 5.05 10.84 -11.18
CA LYS A 2 6.25 10.07 -10.87
C LYS A 2 5.92 8.58 -10.90
N ARG A 3 6.78 7.80 -11.54
CA ARG A 3 6.55 6.37 -11.81
C ARG A 3 7.60 5.54 -11.08
N TYR A 4 7.14 4.64 -10.23
CA TYR A 4 7.97 3.69 -9.50
C TYR A 4 7.77 2.31 -10.11
N THR A 5 8.86 1.67 -10.52
CA THR A 5 8.82 0.40 -11.25
C THR A 5 9.48 -0.71 -10.46
N TYR A 6 8.85 -1.88 -10.46
CA TYR A 6 9.38 -3.08 -9.85
C TYR A 6 10.53 -3.62 -10.69
N ILE A 7 11.63 -3.97 -10.04
CA ILE A 7 12.78 -4.57 -10.74
C ILE A 7 12.34 -5.91 -11.36
N ARG A 8 12.41 -5.98 -12.69
CA ARG A 8 11.86 -7.08 -13.50
C ARG A 8 12.27 -8.47 -13.01
N ARG A 9 13.53 -8.66 -12.61
CA ARG A 9 14.05 -9.96 -12.15
C ARG A 9 13.35 -10.46 -10.89
N PHE A 10 13.17 -9.60 -9.89
CA PHE A 10 12.49 -9.97 -8.66
C PHE A 10 10.99 -10.20 -8.89
N TYR A 11 10.35 -9.38 -9.73
CA TYR A 11 8.94 -9.59 -10.09
C TYR A 11 8.71 -10.94 -10.78
N LEU A 12 9.61 -11.32 -11.68
CA LEU A 12 9.54 -12.61 -12.38
C LEU A 12 9.64 -13.79 -11.42
N ILE A 13 10.54 -13.73 -10.42
CA ILE A 13 10.73 -14.84 -9.48
C ILE A 13 9.60 -14.89 -8.44
N GLU A 14 9.25 -13.75 -7.85
CA GLU A 14 8.34 -13.74 -6.69
C GLU A 14 6.87 -13.84 -7.10
N VAL A 15 6.49 -13.21 -8.21
CA VAL A 15 5.09 -13.11 -8.63
C VAL A 15 4.81 -14.07 -9.78
N VAL A 16 5.59 -13.98 -10.85
CA VAL A 16 5.31 -14.73 -12.09
C VAL A 16 5.59 -16.22 -11.93
N LEU A 17 6.78 -16.60 -11.46
CA LEU A 17 7.15 -18.01 -11.24
C LEU A 17 6.25 -18.66 -10.20
N THR A 18 5.96 -17.97 -9.09
CA THR A 18 5.01 -18.46 -8.08
C THR A 18 3.62 -18.70 -8.69
N ALA A 19 3.12 -17.78 -9.52
CA ALA A 19 1.84 -17.97 -10.21
C ALA A 19 1.87 -19.17 -11.17
N PHE A 20 2.97 -19.38 -11.90
CA PHE A 20 3.14 -20.54 -12.77
C PHE A 20 3.16 -21.86 -11.98
N ILE A 21 3.84 -21.91 -10.84
CA ILE A 21 3.86 -23.09 -9.97
C ILE A 21 2.44 -23.37 -9.45
N CYS A 22 1.74 -22.36 -8.95
CA CYS A 22 0.35 -22.50 -8.49
C CYS A 22 -0.57 -22.97 -9.62
N ALA A 23 -0.37 -22.50 -10.86
CA ALA A 23 -1.14 -22.95 -12.01
C ALA A 23 -0.88 -24.42 -12.32
N GLY A 24 0.38 -24.85 -12.25
CA GLY A 24 0.76 -26.26 -12.36
C GLY A 24 0.08 -27.12 -11.28
N VAL A 25 0.08 -26.67 -10.02
CA VAL A 25 -0.62 -27.36 -8.93
C VAL A 25 -2.11 -27.50 -9.21
N LEU A 26 -2.76 -26.46 -9.72
CA LEU A 26 -4.18 -26.51 -10.09
C LEU A 26 -4.50 -27.42 -11.27
N VAL A 27 -3.52 -27.87 -12.03
CA VAL A 27 -3.70 -28.86 -13.10
C VAL A 27 -3.35 -30.26 -12.62
N VAL A 28 -2.20 -30.42 -11.97
CA VAL A 28 -1.69 -31.74 -11.54
C VAL A 28 -2.48 -32.30 -10.36
N ALA A 29 -2.81 -31.48 -9.36
CA ALA A 29 -3.51 -31.95 -8.16
C ALA A 29 -4.90 -32.54 -8.47
N PRO A 30 -5.75 -31.94 -9.33
CA PRO A 30 -6.99 -32.58 -9.77
C PRO A 30 -6.75 -33.92 -10.48
N LEU A 31 -5.76 -33.99 -11.38
CA LEU A 31 -5.47 -35.23 -12.12
C LEU A 31 -5.08 -36.37 -11.18
N LEU A 32 -4.22 -36.10 -10.20
CA LEU A 32 -3.84 -37.07 -9.17
C LEU A 32 -5.02 -37.44 -8.25
N ALA A 33 -5.88 -36.47 -7.91
CA ALA A 33 -7.08 -36.73 -7.12
C ALA A 33 -8.06 -37.65 -7.86
N LEU A 34 -8.25 -37.46 -9.17
CA LEU A 34 -9.07 -38.32 -10.03
C LEU A 34 -8.51 -39.74 -10.15
N GLN A 35 -7.18 -39.89 -10.05
CA GLN A 35 -6.51 -41.20 -9.99
C GLN A 35 -6.60 -41.86 -8.59
N GLY A 36 -7.26 -41.21 -7.61
CA GLY A 36 -7.41 -41.74 -6.25
C GLY A 36 -6.20 -41.53 -5.34
N VAL A 37 -5.19 -40.78 -5.79
CA VAL A 37 -4.00 -40.47 -4.99
C VAL A 37 -4.35 -39.40 -3.95
N TYR A 38 -4.61 -39.84 -2.71
CA TYR A 38 -4.91 -38.99 -1.55
C TYR A 38 -5.77 -37.75 -1.88
N PRO A 39 -7.00 -37.93 -2.39
CA PRO A 39 -7.79 -36.85 -2.97
C PRO A 39 -8.07 -35.71 -1.97
N GLY A 40 -8.23 -36.04 -0.68
CA GLY A 40 -8.39 -35.03 0.38
C GLY A 40 -7.15 -34.12 0.51
N LEU A 41 -5.94 -34.68 0.41
CA LEU A 41 -4.70 -33.90 0.47
C LEU A 41 -4.52 -33.01 -0.77
N MET A 42 -4.90 -33.51 -1.95
CA MET A 42 -4.84 -32.73 -3.18
C MET A 42 -5.75 -31.49 -3.12
N LEU A 43 -6.95 -31.63 -2.57
CA LEU A 43 -7.86 -30.50 -2.35
C LEU A 43 -7.25 -29.43 -1.42
N VAL A 44 -6.53 -29.85 -0.37
CA VAL A 44 -5.84 -28.92 0.54
C VAL A 44 -4.77 -28.11 -0.18
N PHE A 45 -4.09 -28.67 -1.20
CA PHE A 45 -3.13 -27.90 -2.01
C PHE A 45 -3.79 -27.00 -3.06
N MET A 46 -4.94 -27.41 -3.60
CA MET A 46 -5.65 -26.64 -4.61
C MET A 46 -6.18 -25.30 -4.08
N VAL A 47 -6.73 -25.28 -2.86
CA VAL A 47 -7.33 -24.07 -2.27
C VAL A 47 -6.34 -22.88 -2.17
N PRO A 48 -5.17 -23.02 -1.53
CA PRO A 48 -4.19 -21.92 -1.45
C PRO A 48 -3.60 -21.58 -2.83
N ALA A 49 -3.43 -22.56 -3.73
CA ALA A 49 -2.95 -22.30 -5.08
C ALA A 49 -3.94 -21.44 -5.89
N ALA A 50 -5.24 -21.77 -5.81
CA ALA A 50 -6.31 -20.98 -6.41
C ALA A 50 -6.36 -19.56 -5.84
N TYR A 51 -6.24 -19.43 -4.51
CA TYR A 51 -6.20 -18.13 -3.86
C TYR A 51 -5.00 -17.28 -4.30
N GLN A 52 -3.82 -17.88 -4.40
CA GLN A 52 -2.61 -17.18 -4.83
C GLN A 52 -2.72 -16.70 -6.28
N LEU A 53 -3.28 -17.54 -7.17
CA LEU A 53 -3.55 -17.16 -8.56
C LEU A 53 -4.58 -16.04 -8.66
N TRP A 54 -5.67 -16.12 -7.90
CA TRP A 54 -6.68 -15.07 -7.84
C TRP A 54 -6.04 -13.73 -7.44
N ASN A 55 -5.22 -13.74 -6.39
CA ASN A 55 -4.57 -12.53 -5.91
C ASN A 55 -3.60 -11.92 -6.93
N SER A 56 -2.83 -12.76 -7.62
CA SER A 56 -1.83 -12.29 -8.58
C SER A 56 -2.45 -11.82 -9.90
N LEU A 57 -3.40 -12.56 -10.45
CA LEU A 57 -3.95 -12.31 -11.78
C LEU A 57 -5.18 -11.42 -11.76
N ILE A 58 -6.10 -11.65 -10.82
CA ILE A 58 -7.44 -11.03 -10.84
C ILE A 58 -7.45 -9.80 -9.94
N ALA A 59 -7.02 -9.96 -8.68
CA ALA A 59 -7.04 -8.85 -7.74
C ALA A 59 -5.95 -7.79 -8.03
N GLY A 60 -4.94 -8.15 -8.85
CA GLY A 60 -3.78 -7.30 -9.12
C GLY A 60 -3.04 -6.89 -7.85
N ALA A 61 -3.04 -7.76 -6.83
CA ALA A 61 -2.58 -7.40 -5.48
C ALA A 61 -1.09 -7.10 -5.41
N ASN A 62 -0.30 -7.54 -6.39
CA ASN A 62 1.12 -7.25 -6.52
C ASN A 62 1.35 -6.39 -7.77
N PRO A 63 1.27 -5.06 -7.68
CA PRO A 63 1.48 -4.18 -8.81
C PRO A 63 2.98 -4.09 -9.16
N HIS A 64 3.27 -4.13 -10.46
CA HIS A 64 4.62 -3.99 -10.99
C HIS A 64 5.02 -2.52 -11.21
N VAL A 65 4.04 -1.62 -11.27
CA VAL A 65 4.24 -0.18 -11.40
C VAL A 65 3.27 0.54 -10.48
N VAL A 66 3.79 1.53 -9.76
CA VAL A 66 3.00 2.47 -8.98
C VAL A 66 3.26 3.85 -9.53
N GLU A 67 2.19 4.56 -9.88
CA GLU A 67 2.29 5.94 -10.36
C GLU A 67 1.61 6.85 -9.36
N LEU A 68 2.35 7.87 -8.95
CA LEU A 68 1.86 8.93 -8.08
C LEU A 68 1.79 10.22 -8.89
N ARG A 69 0.58 10.75 -9.01
CA ARG A 69 0.37 12.11 -9.52
C ARG A 69 0.34 13.05 -8.33
N GLU A 70 1.33 13.92 -8.28
CA GLU A 70 1.35 15.03 -7.33
C GLU A 70 0.63 16.26 -7.93
N PRO A 71 0.09 17.14 -7.07
CA PRO A 71 -0.40 18.44 -7.49
C PRO A 71 0.74 19.23 -8.16
N GLY A 72 0.40 20.09 -9.12
CA GLY A 72 1.40 20.95 -9.77
C GLY A 72 2.16 21.82 -8.76
N ALA A 73 3.39 22.22 -9.07
CA ALA A 73 4.23 23.03 -8.18
C ALA A 73 3.53 24.32 -7.67
N ALA A 74 2.59 24.87 -8.44
CA ALA A 74 1.75 26.02 -8.06
C ALA A 74 0.81 25.76 -6.86
N ALA A 75 0.44 24.51 -6.56
CA ALA A 75 -0.40 24.17 -5.42
C ALA A 75 0.40 23.98 -4.11
N ARG A 76 1.74 23.81 -4.19
CA ARG A 76 2.61 23.67 -2.99
C ARG A 76 2.80 24.96 -2.22
N GLU A 77 2.50 26.12 -2.81
CA GLU A 77 2.79 27.43 -2.23
C GLU A 77 1.65 27.94 -1.32
N THR A 78 0.53 27.23 -1.24
CA THR A 78 -0.59 27.60 -0.36
C THR A 78 -0.38 26.99 1.02
N ARG A 79 0.26 27.75 1.91
CA ARG A 79 0.14 27.71 3.39
C ARG A 79 0.27 26.32 4.04
N HIS A 80 1.43 26.06 4.63
CA HIS A 80 1.93 25.07 5.62
C HIS A 80 1.05 23.92 6.21
N ASN A 81 -0.23 23.73 5.88
CA ASN A 81 -1.06 22.67 6.47
C ASN A 81 -2.25 22.21 5.58
N ASP A 82 -2.40 22.72 4.36
CA ASP A 82 -3.55 22.36 3.49
C ASP A 82 -3.09 21.62 2.23
N VAL A 83 -2.80 20.33 2.38
CA VAL A 83 -2.50 19.45 1.22
C VAL A 83 -3.80 19.20 0.47
N ARG A 84 -3.99 19.86 -0.68
CA ARG A 84 -5.16 19.62 -1.55
C ARG A 84 -5.14 18.20 -2.12
N LEU A 85 -5.90 17.31 -1.49
CA LEU A 85 -6.08 15.91 -1.87
C LEU A 85 -6.84 15.74 -3.21
N ASP A 86 -7.48 16.80 -3.71
CA ASP A 86 -8.30 16.79 -4.94
C ASP A 86 -7.51 16.51 -6.23
N GLU A 87 -6.25 16.94 -6.29
CA GLU A 87 -5.42 16.76 -7.50
C GLU A 87 -4.50 15.53 -7.43
N GLN A 88 -4.51 14.81 -6.30
CA GLN A 88 -3.69 13.62 -6.10
C GLN A 88 -4.35 12.38 -6.66
N GLU A 89 -3.61 11.66 -7.50
CA GLU A 89 -4.05 10.39 -8.10
C GLU A 89 -3.00 9.31 -7.85
N LEU A 90 -3.46 8.17 -7.34
CA LEU A 90 -2.64 6.99 -7.08
C LEU A 90 -3.08 5.86 -8.01
N SER A 91 -2.15 5.38 -8.82
CA SER A 91 -2.41 4.32 -9.79
C SER A 91 -1.54 3.10 -9.52
N PHE A 92 -2.18 1.94 -9.46
CA PHE A 92 -1.52 0.64 -9.31
C PHE A 92 -1.69 -0.15 -10.59
N ILE A 93 -0.59 -0.55 -11.23
CA ILE A 93 -0.64 -1.27 -12.50
C ILE A 93 -0.11 -2.69 -12.30
N SER A 94 -0.89 -3.68 -12.72
CA SER A 94 -0.53 -5.10 -12.69
C SER A 94 -1.11 -5.81 -13.90
N TRP A 95 -0.34 -6.70 -14.53
CA TRP A 95 -0.80 -7.54 -15.66
C TRP A 95 -1.59 -6.79 -16.75
N GLY A 96 -1.19 -5.56 -17.09
CA GLY A 96 -1.87 -4.74 -18.11
C GLY A 96 -3.12 -3.99 -17.62
N HIS A 97 -3.58 -4.24 -16.41
CA HIS A 97 -4.68 -3.51 -15.77
C HIS A 97 -4.15 -2.40 -14.86
N ALA A 98 -4.81 -1.24 -14.88
CA ALA A 98 -4.48 -0.10 -14.03
C ALA A 98 -5.66 0.24 -13.11
N HIS A 99 -5.45 0.14 -11.80
CA HIS A 99 -6.40 0.60 -10.79
C HIS A 99 -6.03 2.02 -10.38
N ARG A 100 -6.83 2.98 -10.82
CA ARG A 100 -6.63 4.41 -10.54
C ARG A 100 -7.56 4.87 -9.42
N TYR A 101 -7.02 5.64 -8.49
CA TYR A 101 -7.74 6.19 -7.36
C TYR A 101 -7.45 7.67 -7.25
N LYS A 102 -8.49 8.50 -7.32
CA LYS A 102 -8.41 9.90 -6.92
C LYS A 102 -8.51 9.97 -5.41
N LEU A 103 -7.57 10.63 -4.75
CA LEU A 103 -7.45 10.55 -3.30
C LEU A 103 -8.60 11.28 -2.57
N ALA A 104 -9.24 12.24 -3.24
CA ALA A 104 -10.48 12.86 -2.80
C ALA A 104 -11.65 11.86 -2.65
N GLU A 105 -11.81 10.94 -3.60
CA GLU A 105 -12.92 9.97 -3.65
C GLU A 105 -12.67 8.75 -2.75
N VAL A 106 -11.43 8.56 -2.27
CA VAL A 106 -11.08 7.49 -1.34
C VAL A 106 -11.64 7.83 0.04
N GLN A 107 -12.50 6.97 0.59
CA GLN A 107 -13.07 7.13 1.93
C GLN A 107 -12.12 6.59 3.00
N GLU A 108 -11.50 5.45 2.72
CA GLU A 108 -10.61 4.78 3.65
C GLU A 108 -9.29 4.44 2.97
N PHE A 109 -8.18 4.82 3.60
CA PHE A 109 -6.85 4.55 3.13
C PHE A 109 -6.02 4.06 4.33
N ARG A 110 -5.80 2.76 4.40
CA ARG A 110 -4.99 2.15 5.47
C ARG A 110 -3.73 1.56 4.90
N VAL A 111 -2.61 1.81 5.55
CA VAL A 111 -1.32 1.26 5.21
C VAL A 111 -0.82 0.45 6.40
N ARG A 112 -0.32 -0.76 6.14
CA ARG A 112 0.39 -1.56 7.15
C ARG A 112 1.83 -1.68 6.72
N GLU A 113 2.71 -1.17 7.57
CA GLU A 113 4.13 -1.09 7.30
C GLU A 113 4.86 -2.31 7.86
N PHE A 114 5.82 -2.82 7.09
CA PHE A 114 6.77 -3.85 7.52
C PHE A 114 8.19 -3.35 7.26
N PRO A 115 8.74 -2.49 8.13
CA PRO A 115 10.00 -1.79 7.90
C PRO A 115 11.18 -2.74 7.62
N SER A 116 11.29 -3.81 8.42
CA SER A 116 12.36 -4.81 8.28
C SER A 116 12.34 -5.55 6.92
N ALA A 117 11.15 -5.71 6.33
CA ALA A 117 10.97 -6.37 5.04
C ALA A 117 10.95 -5.38 3.86
N GLY A 118 10.83 -4.07 4.11
CA GLY A 118 10.60 -3.06 3.09
C GLY A 118 9.29 -3.27 2.32
N LYS A 119 8.26 -3.81 3.02
CA LYS A 119 6.95 -4.13 2.44
C LYS A 119 5.89 -3.20 3.01
N LEU A 120 4.95 -2.80 2.16
CA LEU A 120 3.74 -2.07 2.53
C LEU A 120 2.53 -2.88 2.09
N TYR A 121 1.54 -2.97 2.96
CA TYR A 121 0.24 -3.52 2.62
C TYR A 121 -0.80 -2.40 2.68
N ILE A 122 -1.35 -2.05 1.52
CA ILE A 122 -2.27 -0.93 1.34
C ILE A 122 -3.69 -1.49 1.16
N ARG A 123 -4.64 -0.91 1.91
CA ARG A 123 -6.07 -1.12 1.75
C ARG A 123 -6.77 0.19 1.42
N ILE A 124 -7.55 0.17 0.35
CA ILE A 124 -8.35 1.30 -0.12
C ILE A 124 -9.82 0.91 -0.06
N ASN A 125 -10.65 1.72 0.59
CA ASN A 125 -12.09 1.53 0.78
C ASN A 125 -12.43 0.12 1.32
N GLY A 126 -11.85 -0.28 2.45
CA GLY A 126 -12.05 -1.60 3.06
C GLY A 126 -11.34 -2.78 2.37
N GLY A 127 -10.93 -2.62 1.11
CA GLY A 127 -10.27 -3.65 0.32
C GLY A 127 -11.26 -4.66 -0.28
N GLY A 128 -11.58 -4.49 -1.56
CA GLY A 128 -12.48 -5.38 -2.29
C GLY A 128 -11.82 -6.67 -2.80
N LEU A 129 -12.64 -7.61 -3.28
CA LEU A 129 -12.17 -8.89 -3.84
C LEU A 129 -11.35 -8.72 -5.12
N LEU A 130 -11.65 -7.69 -5.92
CA LEU A 130 -11.02 -7.42 -7.22
C LEU A 130 -10.00 -6.28 -7.19
N ARG A 131 -10.13 -5.32 -6.28
CA ARG A 131 -9.25 -4.15 -6.19
C ARG A 131 -9.24 -3.55 -4.79
N GLY A 132 -8.23 -2.74 -4.51
CA GLY A 132 -8.11 -2.01 -3.24
C GLY A 132 -7.31 -2.75 -2.17
N ARG A 133 -6.62 -3.84 -2.52
CA ARG A 133 -5.68 -4.54 -1.63
C ARG A 133 -4.36 -4.71 -2.38
N TYR A 134 -3.30 -4.05 -1.91
CA TYR A 134 -2.02 -4.04 -2.60
C TYR A 134 -0.87 -4.36 -1.65
N TRP A 135 0.00 -5.26 -2.08
CA TRP A 135 1.29 -5.54 -1.48
C TRP A 135 2.37 -4.86 -2.31
N LEU A 136 2.99 -3.83 -1.75
CA LEU A 136 4.13 -3.14 -2.36
C LEU A 136 5.42 -3.62 -1.71
N GLN A 137 6.36 -4.05 -2.53
CA GLN A 137 7.71 -4.39 -2.08
C GLN A 137 8.65 -3.24 -2.43
N THR A 138 8.57 -2.16 -1.65
CA THR A 138 9.34 -0.94 -1.91
C THR A 138 10.83 -1.19 -2.05
N LYS A 139 11.42 -2.14 -1.30
CA LYS A 139 12.84 -2.48 -1.38
C LYS A 139 13.34 -2.88 -2.79
N VAL A 140 12.46 -3.45 -3.61
CA VAL A 140 12.79 -3.92 -4.97
C VAL A 140 12.15 -3.07 -6.06
N MET A 141 11.68 -1.86 -5.70
CA MET A 141 11.21 -0.86 -6.65
C MET A 141 12.25 0.24 -6.84
N THR A 142 12.29 0.84 -8.02
CA THR A 142 13.08 2.05 -8.29
C THR A 142 12.66 3.15 -7.32
N GLU A 143 13.61 3.77 -6.62
CA GLU A 143 13.36 4.82 -5.61
C GLU A 143 12.37 4.39 -4.51
N GLY A 144 12.42 3.11 -4.13
CA GLY A 144 11.52 2.51 -3.16
C GLY A 144 11.42 3.20 -1.80
N ALA A 145 12.53 3.73 -1.28
CA ALA A 145 12.54 4.45 -0.01
C ALA A 145 11.70 5.74 -0.08
N GLU A 146 11.74 6.44 -1.22
CA GLU A 146 10.90 7.61 -1.45
C GLU A 146 9.43 7.19 -1.56
N LEU A 147 9.11 6.18 -2.37
CA LEU A 147 7.75 5.65 -2.48
C LEU A 147 7.18 5.24 -1.12
N PHE A 148 8.01 4.60 -0.28
CA PHE A 148 7.63 4.18 1.06
C PHE A 148 7.17 5.37 1.90
N GLN A 149 8.00 6.41 1.98
CA GLN A 149 7.68 7.62 2.74
C GLN A 149 6.45 8.35 2.17
N ARG A 150 6.38 8.48 0.84
CA ARG A 150 5.24 9.13 0.18
C ARG A 150 3.91 8.45 0.49
N ILE A 151 3.86 7.12 0.47
CA ILE A 151 2.63 6.39 0.80
C ILE A 151 2.22 6.61 2.27
N ILE A 152 3.18 6.69 3.19
CA ILE A 152 2.91 6.97 4.60
C ILE A 152 2.42 8.42 4.78
N ASP A 153 3.02 9.38 4.08
CA ASP A 153 2.59 10.78 4.10
C ASP A 153 1.15 10.94 3.57
N LEU A 154 0.76 10.16 2.56
CA LEU A 154 -0.62 10.13 2.07
C LEU A 154 -1.60 9.53 3.07
N GLU A 155 -1.20 8.49 3.82
CA GLU A 155 -2.01 7.95 4.93
C GLU A 155 -2.21 9.02 6.02
N TYR A 156 -1.14 9.72 6.38
CA TYR A 156 -1.18 10.79 7.38
C TYR A 156 -2.09 11.96 6.96
N ALA A 157 -1.96 12.43 5.72
CA ALA A 157 -2.77 13.52 5.19
C ALA A 157 -4.27 13.18 5.16
N LYS A 158 -4.61 11.90 4.94
CA LYS A 158 -6.01 11.45 4.92
C LYS A 158 -6.58 11.18 6.31
N HIS A 159 -5.75 10.71 7.25
CA HIS A 159 -6.15 10.34 8.61
C HIS A 159 -5.26 11.02 9.66
N PRO A 160 -5.33 12.36 9.80
CA PRO A 160 -4.47 13.12 10.71
C PRO A 160 -4.72 12.81 12.19
N ASP A 161 -5.91 12.30 12.53
CA ASP A 161 -6.29 11.95 13.91
C ASP A 161 -6.00 10.49 14.27
N SER A 162 -5.37 9.73 13.37
CA SER A 162 -5.02 8.34 13.66
C SER A 162 -3.97 8.24 14.76
N LEU A 163 -4.00 7.15 15.56
CA LEU A 163 -2.99 6.89 16.58
C LEU A 163 -1.57 6.83 15.99
N LYS A 164 -1.43 6.40 14.74
CA LYS A 164 -0.16 6.45 14.01
C LYS A 164 0.30 7.88 13.74
N ALA A 165 -0.61 8.73 13.29
CA ALA A 165 -0.34 10.14 13.06
C ALA A 165 0.09 10.84 14.36
N TYR A 166 -0.60 10.54 15.45
CA TYR A 166 -0.20 11.00 16.78
C TYR A 166 1.20 10.52 17.18
N ALA A 167 1.48 9.22 17.07
CA ALA A 167 2.80 8.66 17.40
C ALA A 167 3.93 9.30 16.55
N ARG A 168 3.66 9.61 15.28
CA ARG A 168 4.61 10.31 14.41
C ARG A 168 4.87 11.74 14.89
N ARG A 169 3.84 12.50 15.25
CA ARG A 169 4.01 13.87 15.81
C ARG A 169 4.84 13.88 17.08
N VAL A 170 4.60 12.91 17.97
CA VAL A 170 5.34 12.76 19.23
C VAL A 170 6.81 12.40 18.96
N ASN A 171 7.08 11.44 18.09
CA ASN A 171 8.45 11.02 17.76
C ASN A 171 9.22 12.05 16.93
N SER A 172 8.53 12.91 16.18
CA SER A 172 9.14 13.96 15.35
C SER A 172 9.39 15.27 16.14
N GLY A 173 8.99 15.34 17.41
CA GLY A 173 9.20 16.50 18.28
C GLY A 173 8.17 17.63 18.14
N GLU A 174 7.21 17.53 17.22
CA GLU A 174 6.22 18.59 16.96
C GLU A 174 5.18 18.72 18.10
N ALA A 175 4.94 17.65 18.87
CA ALA A 175 4.03 17.67 20.01
C ALA A 175 4.64 18.29 21.29
N GLY A 176 5.92 18.64 21.28
CA GLY A 176 6.62 19.23 22.44
C GLY A 176 6.48 20.75 22.57
N ASP A 177 5.99 21.45 21.54
CA ASP A 177 5.93 22.92 21.51
C ASP A 177 4.52 23.49 21.80
N SER A 178 3.46 22.69 21.64
CA SER A 178 2.08 23.18 21.90
C SER A 178 1.72 23.21 23.38
N THR A 179 2.23 22.28 24.19
CA THR A 179 2.01 22.29 25.65
C THR A 179 2.89 23.30 26.40
N ALA A 180 3.97 23.78 25.78
CA ALA A 180 4.81 24.84 26.35
C ALA A 180 4.19 26.25 26.22
N LYS A 181 3.29 26.48 25.24
CA LYS A 181 2.66 27.80 25.02
C LYS A 181 1.42 28.06 25.87
N GLU A 182 0.68 27.03 26.27
CA GLU A 182 -0.46 27.20 27.20
C GLU A 182 -0.01 27.41 28.66
N GLY A 183 1.19 26.97 29.03
CA GLY A 183 1.76 27.20 30.37
C GLY A 183 2.43 28.56 30.56
N ALA A 184 2.74 29.29 29.48
CA ALA A 184 3.46 30.57 29.54
C ALA A 184 2.53 31.80 29.56
N CYS A 185 1.23 31.64 29.28
CA CYS A 185 0.27 32.75 29.22
C CYS A 185 -0.47 33.02 30.56
N LEU A 186 -0.13 32.30 31.64
CA LEU A 186 -0.84 32.38 32.93
C LEU A 186 0.01 32.90 34.10
N VAL A 187 1.21 33.43 33.85
CA VAL A 187 2.07 33.99 34.91
C VAL A 187 2.61 35.36 34.49
N ASP A 188 1.72 36.30 34.22
CA ASP A 188 2.07 37.73 34.21
C ASP A 188 0.78 38.58 34.35
N ASP A 189 0.10 38.41 35.49
CA ASP A 189 -0.94 39.35 35.95
C ASP A 189 -1.17 39.15 37.44
N THR A 190 -0.22 39.64 38.25
CA THR A 190 -0.50 40.04 39.64
C THR A 190 0.63 40.95 40.11
N GLN A 191 0.40 42.26 39.95
CA GLN A 191 1.01 43.30 40.78
C GLN A 191 0.53 43.19 42.23
#